data_AF-A0A9X0D7D9-F1
#
_entry.id   AF-A0A9X0D7D9-F1
#
_cell.length_a   1.000
_cell.length_b   1.000
_cell.length_c   1.000
_cell.angle_alpha   90.00
_cell.angle_beta   90.00
_cell.angle_gamma   90.00
#
_symmetry.space_group_name_H-M   'P 1'
#
loop_
_entity.id
_entity.type
_entity.pdbx_description
1 polymer ?
#
loop_
_entity_poly.entity_id
_entity_poly.type
_entity_poly.pdbx_seq_one_letter_code
_entity_poly.pdbx_strand_id
1 'polypeptide(L)' 'MTLLSTPPPTAGPVLALTLNILDGFKLRQNDLDENPVRTYHRIIEVFKFAYKYRSMLADPDYEQDVNKVR' A
#
# COMPACT_ATOMS: atom_id res chain seq x y z
N MET A 1 7.56 13.37 5.16
CA MET A 1 8.27 13.01 3.91
C MET A 1 7.22 12.94 2.81
N THR A 2 7.50 13.42 1.59
CA THR A 2 6.53 13.37 0.49
C THR A 2 6.99 12.33 -0.52
N LEU A 3 6.15 11.32 -0.79
CA LEU A 3 6.39 10.32 -1.83
C LEU A 3 5.71 10.74 -3.12
N LEU A 4 6.45 10.82 -4.22
CA LEU A 4 5.90 11.01 -5.57
C LEU A 4 5.78 9.64 -6.25
N SER A 5 4.60 9.34 -6.79
CA SER A 5 4.32 8.09 -7.49
C SER A 5 3.35 8.33 -8.66
N THR A 6 3.17 7.31 -9.51
CA THR A 6 2.33 7.40 -10.70
C THR A 6 0.86 7.08 -10.39
N PRO A 7 -0.10 7.79 -11.00
CA PRO A 7 -1.53 7.50 -10.84
C PRO A 7 -1.93 6.17 -11.52
N PRO A 8 -3.19 5.71 -11.36
CA PRO A 8 -3.74 4.64 -12.20
C PRO A 8 -3.51 4.94 -13.69
N PRO A 9 -3.27 3.94 -14.56
CA PRO A 9 -3.41 2.49 -14.35
C PRO A 9 -2.24 1.84 -13.57
N THR A 10 -1.25 2.63 -13.14
CA THR A 10 -0.10 2.12 -12.39
C THR A 10 -0.44 1.84 -10.93
N ALA A 11 0.37 1.03 -10.25
CA ALA A 11 0.16 0.62 -8.85
C ALA A 11 0.57 1.66 -7.79
N GLY A 12 0.77 2.93 -8.16
CA GLY A 12 1.17 3.98 -7.20
C GLY A 12 0.18 4.17 -6.04
N PRO A 13 -1.15 4.16 -6.25
CA PRO A 13 -2.12 4.20 -5.16
C PRO A 13 -2.02 3.00 -4.20
N VAL A 14 -1.71 1.80 -4.71
CA VAL A 14 -1.52 0.59 -3.88
C VAL A 14 -0.27 0.72 -3.01
N LEU A 15 0.81 1.27 -3.57
CA LEU A 15 2.04 1.57 -2.81
C LEU A 15 1.77 2.61 -1.72
N ALA A 16 1.08 3.70 -2.05
CA ALA A 16 0.72 4.74 -1.09
C ALA A 16 -0.13 4.18 0.07
N LEU A 17 -1.14 3.36 -0.23
CA LEU A 17 -1.96 2.69 0.78
C LEU A 17 -1.13 1.77 1.67
N THR A 18 -0.25 0.97 1.08
CA THR A 18 0.65 0.05 1.81
C THR A 18 1.50 0.82 2.82
N LEU A 19 2.14 1.90 2.38
CA LEU A 19 3.00 2.72 3.24
C LEU A 19 2.22 3.45 4.33
N ASN A 20 1.03 3.97 4.02
CA ASN A 20 0.16 4.60 5.02
C ASN A 20 -0.24 3.62 6.14
N ILE A 21 -0.54 2.36 5.81
CA ILE A 21 -0.88 1.36 6.83
C ILE A 21 0.37 0.96 7.63
N LEU A 22 1.52 0.79 6.97
CA LEU A 22 2.78 0.48 7.64
C LEU A 22 3.25 1.57 8.60
N ASP A 23 3.02 2.84 8.25
CA ASP A 23 3.32 3.99 9.11
C ASP A 23 2.53 3.90 10.44
N GLY A 24 1.29 3.42 10.40
CA GLY A 24 0.47 3.16 11.59
C GLY A 24 1.06 2.12 12.55
N PHE A 25 1.89 1.20 12.08
CA PHE A 25 2.58 0.22 12.93
C PHE A 25 3.84 0.78 13.61
N LYS A 26 4.30 1.98 13.24
CA LYS A 26 5.46 2.66 13.82
C LYS A 26 6.69 1.75 13.92
N LEU A 27 6.99 1.06 12.82
CA LEU A 27 8.13 0.14 12.75
C LEU A 27 9.43 0.89 13.04
N ARG A 28 10.29 0.27 13.85
CA ARG A 28 11.61 0.76 14.23
C ARG A 28 12.69 -0.11 13.61
N GLN A 29 13.90 0.43 13.55
CA GLN A 29 15.03 -0.22 12.90
C GLN A 29 15.38 -1.59 13.51
N ASN A 30 15.19 -1.76 14.82
CA ASN A 30 15.44 -3.00 15.56
C ASN A 30 14.27 -4.01 15.54
N ASP A 31 13.09 -3.63 15.04
CA ASP A 31 11.91 -4.53 15.10
C ASP A 31 12.10 -5.78 14.21
N LEU A 32 12.96 -5.72 13.20
CA LEU A 32 13.31 -6.88 12.37
C LEU A 32 14.22 -7.87 13.12
N ASP A 33 15.08 -7.39 14.02
CA ASP A 33 15.99 -8.23 14.80
C ASP A 33 15.32 -8.76 16.07
N GLU A 34 14.58 -7.90 16.78
CA GLU A 34 13.92 -8.24 18.04
C GLU A 34 12.63 -9.05 17.83
N ASN A 35 11.89 -8.76 16.75
CA ASN A 35 10.56 -9.32 16.51
C ASN A 35 10.34 -9.73 15.04
N PRO A 36 11.26 -10.50 14.41
CA PRO A 36 11.24 -10.77 12.97
C PRO A 36 9.90 -11.33 12.50
N VAL A 37 9.38 -12.34 13.18
CA VAL A 37 8.13 -13.02 12.80
C VAL A 37 6.95 -12.05 12.79
N ARG A 38 6.82 -11.22 13.82
CA ARG A 38 5.72 -10.25 13.93
C ARG A 38 5.85 -9.15 12.88
N THR A 39 7.07 -8.68 12.63
CA THR A 39 7.35 -7.62 11.66
C THR A 39 7.05 -8.10 10.24
N TYR A 40 7.54 -9.27 9.84
CA TYR A 40 7.20 -9.86 8.54
C TYR A 40 5.72 -10.19 8.40
N HIS A 41 5.08 -10.74 9.44
CA HIS A 41 3.65 -11.02 9.40
C HIS A 41 2.83 -9.76 9.12
N ARG A 42 3.11 -8.65 9.82
CA ARG A 42 2.46 -7.35 9.57
C ARG A 42 2.66 -6.89 8.14
N ILE A 43 3.90 -6.92 7.64
CA ILE A 43 4.22 -6.51 6.26
C ILE A 43 3.42 -7.33 5.25
N ILE A 44 3.38 -8.65 5.40
CA ILE A 44 2.65 -9.56 4.51
C ILE A 44 1.15 -9.31 4.55
N GLU A 45 0.56 -9.12 5.74
CA GLU A 45 -0.87 -8.83 5.86
C GLU A 45 -1.24 -7.47 5.24
N VAL A 46 -0.38 -6.45 5.39
CA VAL A 46 -0.59 -5.16 4.73
C VAL A 46 -0.53 -5.31 3.20
N PHE A 47 0.42 -6.08 2.66
CA PHE A 47 0.47 -6.34 1.23
C PHE A 47 -0.78 -7.05 0.73
N LYS A 48 -1.25 -8.10 1.42
CA LYS A 48 -2.48 -8.81 1.07
C LYS A 48 -3.68 -7.85 1.06
N PHE A 49 -3.79 -7.01 2.07
CA PHE A 49 -4.87 -6.04 2.18
C PHE A 49 -4.83 -5.01 1.05
N ALA A 50 -3.67 -4.39 0.79
CA ALA A 50 -3.53 -3.38 -0.25
C ALA A 50 -3.73 -3.98 -1.66
N TYR A 51 -3.24 -5.19 -1.92
CA TYR A 51 -3.40 -5.84 -3.22
C TYR A 51 -4.85 -6.18 -3.58
N LYS A 52 -5.74 -6.34 -2.59
CA LYS A 52 -7.18 -6.45 -2.84
C LYS A 52 -7.72 -5.29 -3.68
N TYR A 53 -7.20 -4.08 -3.47
CA TYR A 53 -7.64 -2.88 -4.19
C TYR A 53 -6.96 -2.71 -5.55
N ARG A 54 -5.91 -3.48 -5.84
CA ARG A 54 -5.23 -3.43 -7.14
C ARG A 54 -6.16 -3.83 -8.28
N SER A 55 -7.11 -4.74 -8.06
CA SER A 55 -8.09 -5.13 -9.07
C SER A 55 -9.11 -4.04 -9.41
N MET A 56 -9.19 -2.98 -8.59
CA MET A 56 -10.01 -1.80 -8.87
C MET A 56 -9.25 -0.73 -9.66
N LEU A 57 -7.95 -0.93 -9.92
CA LEU A 57 -7.19 -0.06 -10.81
C LEU A 57 -7.49 -0.43 -12.26
N ALA A 58 -7.86 0.57 -13.03
CA ALA A 58 -8.05 0.47 -14.47
C ALA A 58 -7.59 1.78 -15.13
N ASP A 59 -7.73 1.85 -16.44
CA ASP A 59 -7.49 3.07 -17.20
C ASP A 59 -8.53 4.14 -16.82
N PRO A 60 -8.14 5.29 -16.25
CA PRO A 60 -9.07 6.34 -15.83
C PRO A 60 -9.93 6.90 -16.98
N ASP A 61 -9.45 6.83 -18.22
CA ASP A 61 -10.18 7.35 -19.39
C ASP A 61 -11.30 6.39 -19.83
N TYR A 62 -11.23 5.11 -19.41
CA TYR A 62 -12.16 4.06 -19.79
C TYR A 62 -13.03 3.55 -18.63
N GLU A 63 -12.58 3.71 -17.39
CA GLU A 63 -13.30 3.27 -16.19
C GLU A 63 -13.52 4.45 -15.24
N GLN A 64 -14.77 4.92 -15.17
CA GLN A 64 -15.12 6.15 -14.44
C GLN A 64 -15.03 6.00 -12.91
N ASP A 65 -15.09 4.77 -12.42
CA ASP A 65 -15.03 4.50 -10.97
C ASP A 65 -13.60 4.56 -10.40
N VAL A 66 -12.56 4.55 -11.24
CA VAL A 66 -11.15 4.61 -10.82
C VAL A 66 -10.83 5.92 -10.07
N ASN A 67 -11.47 7.03 -10.46
CA ASN A 67 -11.24 8.35 -9.86
C ASN A 67 -12.12 8.66 -8.64
N LYS A 68 -13.06 7.77 -8.28
CA LYS A 68 -13.98 7.98 -7.13
C LYS A 68 -13.39 7.54 -5.79
N VAL A 69 -12.28 6.81 -5.80
CA VAL A 69 -11.60 6.37 -4.58
C VAL A 69 -10.68 7.50 -4.11
N ARG A 70 -11.26 8.46 -3.36
CA ARG A 70 -10.54 9.58 -2.75
C ARG A 70 -10.51 9.47 -1.24
#